data_AF-A0A6P8BAJ7-F1
#
_entry.id   AF-A0A6P8BAJ7-F1
#
_cell.length_a   1.000
_cell.length_b   1.000
_cell.length_c   1.000
_cell.angle_alpha   90.00
_cell.angle_beta   90.00
_cell.angle_gamma   90.00
#
_symmetry.space_group_name_H-M   'P 1'
#
loop_
_entity.id
_entity.type
_entity.pdbx_description
1 polymer ?
#
loop_
_entity_poly.entity_id
_entity_poly.type
_entity_poly.pdbx_seq_one_letter_code
_entity_poly.pdbx_strand_id
1 'polypeptide(L)'
;MSSETLPISPARFAEAIKDLSLASLHLKVLEIRNSIAHLDYSNEQLRPFAEGKEPVHGGDGTAQPDQDCIDAIKENEGVIERMQERIRLVRVEVEENRGCSWTEFESAEERGQRGEQATESTAPGSTAGPTTNNNTTSTVNGQGTTEDRFSGLSEAWRDGTIQMGTIRNGQIHMDTQPPSASSGGGRLTDEQLRQALEERMREAEQDEQDDTNGGLHL
;
A
#
# COMPACT_ATOMS: atom_id res chain seq x y z
N MET A 1 14.15 -2.88 22.48
CA MET A 1 14.78 -2.02 21.44
C MET A 1 13.73 -0.99 21.01
N SER A 2 13.37 0.00 21.85
CA SER A 2 12.08 0.69 21.68
C SER A 2 12.00 2.14 22.21
N SER A 3 13.09 2.92 22.21
CA SER A 3 13.04 4.25 22.83
C SER A 3 13.95 5.32 22.23
N GLU A 4 13.94 5.57 20.92
CA GLU A 4 14.74 6.72 20.43
C GLU A 4 14.32 7.37 19.10
N THR A 5 13.02 7.52 18.87
CA THR A 5 12.55 8.51 17.90
C THR A 5 11.37 9.28 18.48
N LEU A 6 11.66 10.23 19.38
CA LEU A 6 10.61 11.13 19.86
C LEU A 6 9.98 11.83 18.64
N PRO A 7 8.64 11.82 18.51
CA PRO A 7 7.98 12.55 17.44
C PRO A 7 8.40 14.02 17.47
N ILE A 8 8.72 14.59 16.31
CA ILE A 8 9.00 16.03 16.22
C ILE A 8 7.82 16.82 16.77
N SER A 9 8.08 17.70 17.74
CA SER A 9 7.05 18.52 18.36
C SER A 9 6.41 19.45 17.32
N PRO A 10 5.12 19.80 17.45
CA PRO A 10 4.44 20.73 16.53
C PRO A 10 5.20 22.05 16.34
N ALA A 11 5.75 22.63 17.41
CA ALA A 11 6.51 23.89 17.35
C ALA A 11 7.78 23.77 16.50
N ARG A 12 8.56 22.70 16.68
CA ARG A 12 9.74 22.41 15.85
C ARG A 12 9.38 22.22 14.37
N PHE A 13 8.25 21.56 14.11
CA PHE A 13 7.77 21.37 12.74
C PHE A 13 7.35 22.71 12.11
N ALA A 14 6.60 23.54 12.84
CA ALA A 14 6.20 24.87 12.40
C ALA A 14 7.41 25.79 12.10
N GLU A 15 8.49 25.67 12.88
CA GLU A 15 9.72 26.41 12.59
C GLU A 15 10.39 25.89 11.31
N ALA A 16 10.48 24.57 11.15
CA ALA A 16 11.15 23.97 10.00
C ALA A 16 10.46 24.27 8.66
N ILE A 17 9.13 24.36 8.62
CA ILE A 17 8.38 24.61 7.37
C ILE A 17 8.59 26.01 6.79
N LYS A 18 9.08 26.98 7.59
CA LYS A 18 9.37 28.35 7.14
C LYS A 18 10.46 28.38 6.06
N ASP A 19 11.45 27.49 6.17
CA ASP A 19 12.58 27.43 5.25
C ASP A 19 12.28 26.61 3.97
N LEU A 20 11.13 25.95 3.90
CA LEU A 20 10.76 25.11 2.76
C LEU A 20 10.19 25.94 1.60
N SER A 21 10.48 25.51 0.36
CA SER A 21 9.82 26.05 -0.84
C SER A 21 8.35 25.60 -0.89
N LEU A 22 7.51 26.34 -1.64
CA LEU A 22 6.09 25.96 -1.82
C LEU A 22 5.94 24.56 -2.42
N ALA A 23 6.77 24.22 -3.42
CA ALA A 23 6.78 22.88 -4.03
C ALA A 23 7.15 21.79 -3.01
N SER A 24 8.10 22.06 -2.11
CA SER A 24 8.45 21.14 -1.03
C SER A 24 7.32 20.96 -0.02
N LEU A 25 6.57 22.03 0.28
CA LEU A 25 5.39 21.95 1.13
C LEU A 25 4.30 21.07 0.49
N HIS A 26 4.09 21.15 -0.83
CA HIS A 26 3.15 20.25 -1.53
C HIS A 26 3.54 18.78 -1.36
N LEU A 27 4.81 18.46 -1.63
CA LEU A 27 5.33 17.11 -1.46
C LEU A 27 5.14 16.64 -0.01
N LYS A 28 5.36 17.52 0.97
CA LYS A 28 5.18 17.18 2.38
C LYS A 28 3.72 16.91 2.74
N VAL A 29 2.77 17.69 2.22
CA VAL A 29 1.34 17.44 2.43
C VAL A 29 0.92 16.11 1.81
N LEU A 30 1.39 15.79 0.60
CA LEU A 30 1.12 14.50 -0.04
C LEU A 30 1.69 13.31 0.75
N GLU A 31 2.93 13.42 1.22
CA GLU A 31 3.56 12.40 2.07
C GLU A 31 2.75 12.16 3.35
N ILE A 32 2.31 13.23 4.02
CA ILE A 32 1.53 13.13 5.26
C ILE A 32 0.15 12.52 4.99
N ARG A 33 -0.55 12.94 3.92
CA ARG A 33 -1.84 12.35 3.55
C ARG A 33 -1.73 10.87 3.21
N ASN A 34 -0.68 10.49 2.49
CA ASN A 34 -0.43 9.08 2.19
C ASN A 34 -0.17 8.28 3.47
N SER A 35 0.59 8.84 4.41
CA SER A 35 0.82 8.21 5.73
C SER A 35 -0.48 8.03 6.53
N ILE A 36 -1.37 9.04 6.52
CA ILE A 36 -2.70 8.95 7.14
C ILE A 36 -3.52 7.84 6.48
N ALA A 37 -3.60 7.81 5.15
CA ALA A 37 -4.37 6.81 4.42
C ALA A 37 -3.88 5.38 4.72
N HIS A 38 -2.57 5.18 4.87
CA HIS A 38 -2.02 3.88 5.27
C HIS A 38 -2.40 3.49 6.70
N LEU A 39 -2.43 4.45 7.63
CA LEU A 39 -2.86 4.20 9.02
C LEU A 39 -4.36 3.89 9.09
N ASP A 40 -5.19 4.62 8.34
CA ASP A 40 -6.63 4.35 8.25
C ASP A 40 -6.90 2.95 7.71
N TYR A 41 -6.23 2.56 6.61
CA TYR A 41 -6.34 1.22 6.05
C TYR A 41 -5.83 0.13 7.02
N SER A 42 -4.76 0.39 7.77
CA SER A 42 -4.27 -0.51 8.82
C SER A 42 -5.31 -0.68 9.93
N ASN A 43 -5.91 0.42 10.38
CA ASN A 43 -6.96 0.40 11.41
C ASN A 43 -8.18 -0.38 10.94
N GLU A 44 -8.61 -0.21 9.69
CA GLU A 44 -9.70 -0.99 9.11
C GLU A 44 -9.42 -2.50 9.11
N GLN A 45 -8.19 -2.91 8.83
CA GLN A 45 -7.78 -4.31 8.88
C GLN A 45 -7.69 -4.87 10.31
N LEU A 46 -7.37 -4.03 11.30
CA LEU A 46 -7.29 -4.45 12.71
C LEU A 46 -8.67 -4.52 13.38
N ARG A 47 -9.67 -3.76 12.91
CA ARG A 47 -11.02 -3.72 13.51
C ARG A 47 -11.67 -5.10 13.71
N PRO A 48 -11.66 -6.04 12.75
CA PRO A 48 -12.27 -7.36 12.94
C PRO A 48 -11.70 -8.14 14.13
N PHE A 49 -10.39 -8.00 14.39
CA PHE A 49 -9.72 -8.65 15.52
C PHE A 49 -9.98 -7.90 16.82
N ALA A 50 -9.89 -6.56 16.79
CA ALA A 50 -10.19 -5.71 17.94
C ALA A 50 -11.64 -5.87 18.44
N GLU A 51 -12.59 -6.11 17.54
CA GLU A 51 -14.00 -6.34 17.87
C GLU A 51 -14.31 -7.80 18.22
N GLY A 52 -13.34 -8.71 18.08
CA GLY A 52 -13.52 -10.14 18.31
C GLY A 52 -14.45 -10.80 17.29
N LYS A 53 -14.51 -10.28 16.05
CA LYS A 53 -15.24 -10.89 14.93
C LYS A 53 -14.41 -11.96 14.24
N GLU A 54 -13.10 -11.79 14.19
CA GLU A 54 -12.13 -12.77 13.68
C GLU A 54 -11.36 -13.39 14.85
N PRO A 55 -11.10 -14.71 14.83
CA PRO A 55 -10.29 -15.35 15.85
C PRO A 55 -8.82 -14.94 15.73
N VAL A 56 -8.17 -14.69 16.87
CA VAL A 56 -6.73 -14.42 16.92
C VAL A 56 -5.95 -15.71 16.61
N HIS A 57 -4.90 -15.58 15.80
CA HIS A 57 -4.04 -16.70 15.44
C HIS A 57 -3.35 -17.26 16.70
N GLY A 58 -3.51 -18.56 16.96
CA GLY A 58 -2.95 -19.22 18.14
C GLY A 58 -3.82 -19.18 19.41
N GLY A 59 -5.04 -18.60 19.34
CA GLY A 59 -6.05 -18.71 20.40
C GLY A 59 -6.83 -20.03 20.36
N ASP A 60 -7.71 -20.25 21.34
CA ASP A 60 -8.60 -21.43 21.45
C ASP A 60 -9.73 -21.46 20.39
N GLY A 61 -9.57 -20.72 19.28
CA GLY A 61 -10.59 -20.54 18.24
C GLY A 61 -11.81 -19.71 18.65
N THR A 62 -11.84 -19.19 19.88
CA THR A 62 -12.92 -18.33 20.37
C THR A 62 -12.74 -16.90 19.87
N ALA A 63 -13.74 -16.36 19.19
CA ALA A 63 -13.75 -14.97 18.75
C ALA A 63 -13.92 -14.05 19.98
N GLN A 64 -12.83 -13.44 20.43
CA GLN A 64 -12.79 -12.49 21.53
C GLN A 64 -12.03 -11.23 21.10
N PRO A 65 -12.39 -10.05 21.62
CA PRO A 65 -11.67 -8.81 21.36
C PRO A 65 -10.16 -8.95 21.65
N ASP A 66 -9.34 -8.68 20.66
CA ASP A 66 -7.89 -8.66 20.80
C ASP A 66 -7.42 -7.32 21.36
N GLN A 67 -6.87 -7.36 22.58
CA GLN A 67 -6.41 -6.17 23.29
C GLN A 67 -5.22 -5.50 22.58
N ASP A 68 -4.32 -6.27 21.97
CA ASP A 68 -3.16 -5.71 21.26
C ASP A 68 -3.63 -4.96 20.00
N CYS A 69 -4.64 -5.49 19.31
CA CYS A 69 -5.27 -4.81 18.18
C CYS A 69 -5.99 -3.52 18.62
N ILE A 70 -6.68 -3.52 19.76
CA ILE A 70 -7.34 -2.32 20.31
C ILE A 70 -6.31 -1.24 20.63
N ASP A 71 -5.23 -1.60 21.30
CA ASP A 71 -4.19 -0.66 21.70
C ASP A 71 -3.42 -0.12 20.48
N ALA A 72 -3.15 -0.97 19.48
CA ALA A 72 -2.55 -0.55 18.21
C ALA A 72 -3.42 0.45 17.44
N ILE A 73 -4.73 0.21 17.34
CA ILE A 73 -5.66 1.15 16.70
C ILE A 73 -5.62 2.51 17.42
N LYS A 74 -5.70 2.49 18.75
CA LYS A 74 -5.68 3.71 19.57
C LYS A 74 -4.36 4.49 19.42
N GLU A 75 -3.23 3.80 19.33
CA GLU A 75 -1.94 4.44 19.07
C GLU A 75 -1.93 5.09 17.68
N ASN A 76 -2.37 4.36 16.65
CA ASN A 76 -2.45 4.85 15.27
C ASN A 76 -3.35 6.09 15.16
N GLU A 77 -4.51 6.10 15.82
CA GLU A 77 -5.40 7.27 15.88
C GLU A 77 -4.67 8.50 16.44
N GLY A 78 -3.92 8.35 17.53
CA GLY A 78 -3.09 9.43 18.07
C GLY A 78 -1.96 9.87 17.11
N VAL A 79 -1.45 8.99 16.24
CA VAL A 79 -0.49 9.36 15.18
C VAL A 79 -1.20 10.14 14.08
N ILE A 80 -2.37 9.70 13.64
CA ILE A 80 -3.21 10.38 12.63
C ILE A 80 -3.53 11.80 13.10
N GLU A 81 -3.96 12.00 14.35
CA GLU A 81 -4.24 13.33 14.91
C GLU A 81 -3.03 14.27 14.81
N ARG A 82 -1.83 13.77 15.12
CA ARG A 82 -0.58 14.56 15.01
C ARG A 82 -0.22 14.85 13.56
N MET A 83 -0.48 13.93 12.64
CA MET A 83 -0.27 14.14 11.21
C MET A 83 -1.25 15.18 10.65
N GLN A 84 -2.52 15.13 11.04
CA GLN A 84 -3.52 16.15 10.70
C GLN A 84 -3.14 17.52 11.27
N GLU A 85 -2.62 17.58 12.51
CA GLU A 85 -2.09 18.83 13.08
C GLU A 85 -0.95 19.41 12.24
N ARG A 86 -0.05 18.56 11.73
CA ARG A 86 1.01 19.02 10.82
C ARG A 86 0.44 19.58 9.53
N ILE A 87 -0.62 18.99 8.95
CA ILE A 87 -1.31 19.56 7.79
C ILE A 87 -1.90 20.94 8.14
N ARG A 88 -2.52 21.10 9.32
CA ARG A 88 -3.03 22.41 9.79
C ARG A 88 -1.94 23.46 9.88
N LEU A 89 -0.76 23.11 10.40
CA LEU A 89 0.38 24.02 10.45
C LEU A 89 0.89 24.43 9.07
N VAL A 90 0.97 23.48 8.11
CA VAL A 90 1.33 23.82 6.73
C VAL A 90 0.27 24.73 6.10
N ARG A 91 -1.00 24.51 6.39
CA ARG A 91 -2.08 25.38 5.92
C ARG A 91 -1.96 26.82 6.42
N VAL A 92 -1.73 27.01 7.72
CA VAL A 92 -1.48 28.34 8.30
C VAL A 92 -0.27 29.00 7.64
N GLU A 93 0.82 28.27 7.45
CA GLU A 93 2.02 28.78 6.76
C GLU A 93 1.72 29.23 5.32
N VAL A 94 0.92 28.47 4.57
CA VAL A 94 0.57 28.78 3.18
C VAL A 94 -0.40 29.97 3.08
N GLU A 95 -1.49 29.94 3.85
CA GLU A 95 -2.56 30.94 3.76
C GLU A 95 -2.19 32.25 4.46
N GLU A 96 -1.71 32.19 5.71
CA GLU A 96 -1.52 33.37 6.55
C GLU A 96 -0.14 34.00 6.36
N ASN A 97 0.93 33.19 6.28
CA ASN A 97 2.31 33.72 6.21
C ASN A 97 2.77 33.99 4.77
N ARG A 98 2.35 33.17 3.81
CA ARG A 98 2.74 33.31 2.39
C ARG A 98 1.66 33.95 1.51
N GLY A 99 0.42 34.01 1.97
CA GLY A 99 -0.69 34.61 1.22
C GLY A 99 -1.11 33.81 -0.02
N CYS A 100 -0.79 32.52 -0.07
CA CYS A 100 -1.16 31.62 -1.18
C CYS A 100 -2.47 30.88 -0.87
N SER A 101 -3.19 30.46 -1.91
CA SER A 101 -4.43 29.71 -1.74
C SER A 101 -4.16 28.25 -1.37
N TRP A 102 -4.84 27.73 -0.35
CA TRP A 102 -4.78 26.30 0.00
C TRP A 102 -5.39 25.38 -1.07
N THR A 103 -6.21 25.91 -1.99
CA THR A 103 -6.87 25.11 -3.03
C THR A 103 -5.91 24.32 -3.94
N GLU A 104 -4.68 24.80 -4.09
CA GLU A 104 -3.64 24.11 -4.85
C GLU A 104 -3.16 22.83 -4.12
N PHE A 105 -3.26 22.82 -2.79
CA PHE A 105 -2.90 21.70 -1.93
C PHE A 105 -4.03 20.70 -1.76
N GLU A 106 -5.25 20.99 -2.22
CA GLU A 106 -6.38 20.06 -2.12
C GLU A 106 -6.17 18.86 -3.06
N SER A 107 -6.47 17.66 -2.54
CA SER A 107 -6.53 16.45 -3.36
C SER A 107 -7.70 16.53 -4.35
N ALA A 108 -7.63 15.79 -5.46
CA ALA A 108 -8.73 15.77 -6.44
C ALA A 108 -10.08 15.36 -5.82
N GLU A 109 -10.04 14.43 -4.87
CA GLU A 109 -11.20 13.99 -4.09
C GLU A 109 -11.80 15.09 -3.21
N GLU A 110 -10.95 15.82 -2.46
CA GLU A 110 -11.38 16.94 -1.60
C GLU A 110 -12.05 18.06 -2.43
N ARG A 111 -11.54 18.32 -3.65
CA ARG A 111 -12.16 19.28 -4.59
C ARG A 111 -13.51 18.82 -5.11
N GLY A 112 -13.68 17.52 -5.36
CA GLY A 112 -14.97 16.93 -5.76
C GLY A 112 -16.04 17.13 -4.69
N GLN A 113 -15.72 16.72 -3.45
CA GLN A 113 -16.62 16.81 -2.31
C GLN A 113 -17.07 18.25 -2.01
N ARG A 114 -16.17 19.23 -2.15
CA ARG A 114 -16.50 20.66 -1.98
C ARG A 114 -17.37 21.20 -3.11
N GLY A 115 -17.19 20.72 -4.34
CA GLY A 115 -18.04 21.06 -5.48
C GLY A 115 -19.45 20.48 -5.38
N GLU A 116 -19.58 19.26 -4.85
CA GLU A 116 -20.87 18.59 -4.63
C GLU A 116 -21.68 19.26 -3.51
N GLN A 117 -21.06 19.60 -2.38
CA GLN A 117 -21.71 20.33 -1.28
C GLN A 117 -22.21 21.74 -1.68
N ALA A 118 -21.58 22.39 -2.66
CA ALA A 118 -22.04 23.69 -3.16
C ALA A 118 -23.31 23.61 -4.04
N THR A 119 -23.68 22.42 -4.52
CA THR A 119 -24.81 22.21 -5.44
C THR A 119 -26.10 21.71 -4.78
N GLU A 120 -26.09 21.34 -3.49
CA GLU A 120 -27.26 20.79 -2.78
C GLU A 120 -28.29 21.82 -2.27
N SER A 121 -28.11 23.13 -2.53
CA SER A 121 -29.07 24.18 -2.13
C SER A 121 -30.07 24.62 -3.22
N THR A 122 -30.23 23.88 -4.33
CA THR A 122 -31.29 24.20 -5.32
C THR A 122 -32.04 22.94 -5.76
N ALA A 123 -33.35 22.91 -5.47
CA ALA A 123 -34.29 21.84 -5.82
C ALA A 123 -34.45 21.64 -7.36
N PRO A 124 -34.97 20.49 -7.82
CA PRO A 124 -34.56 19.84 -9.06
C PRO A 124 -35.41 20.21 -10.28
N GLY A 125 -34.77 20.30 -11.44
CA GLY A 125 -35.44 20.50 -12.71
C GLY A 125 -34.58 20.12 -13.91
N SER A 126 -34.89 18.96 -14.49
CA SER A 126 -34.75 18.63 -15.92
C SER A 126 -33.38 18.20 -16.48
N THR A 127 -33.27 16.88 -16.64
CA THR A 127 -32.80 16.10 -17.81
C THR A 127 -31.91 16.78 -18.87
N ALA A 128 -30.66 16.31 -18.99
CA ALA A 128 -30.08 15.65 -20.18
C ALA A 128 -28.54 15.64 -20.07
N GLY A 129 -27.94 14.44 -20.23
CA GLY A 129 -26.50 14.29 -20.45
C GLY A 129 -26.06 14.77 -21.85
N PRO A 130 -24.82 14.51 -22.33
CA PRO A 130 -23.92 13.43 -21.90
C PRO A 130 -22.44 13.85 -21.71
N THR A 131 -21.61 12.91 -21.23
CA THR A 131 -20.23 12.59 -21.70
C THR A 131 -19.27 12.26 -20.54
N THR A 132 -19.14 10.95 -20.28
CA THR A 132 -17.90 10.18 -20.38
C THR A 132 -16.63 10.75 -19.73
N ASN A 133 -16.21 10.18 -18.59
CA ASN A 133 -15.01 9.31 -18.50
C ASN A 133 -14.64 8.91 -17.06
N ASN A 134 -14.58 7.59 -16.85
CA ASN A 134 -13.63 6.82 -16.05
C ASN A 134 -13.57 7.08 -14.53
N ASN A 135 -14.50 6.46 -13.82
CA ASN A 135 -14.25 5.93 -12.47
C ASN A 135 -13.30 4.72 -12.60
N THR A 136 -12.02 4.90 -12.30
CA THR A 136 -11.11 3.80 -11.99
C THR A 136 -10.82 3.86 -10.49
N THR A 137 -11.66 3.16 -9.74
CA THR A 137 -11.39 2.76 -8.37
C THR A 137 -10.07 1.98 -8.37
N SER A 138 -9.02 2.53 -7.78
CA SER A 138 -7.76 1.81 -7.56
C SER A 138 -7.96 0.83 -6.41
N THR A 139 -8.45 -0.37 -6.73
CA THR A 139 -8.38 -1.53 -5.85
C THR A 139 -6.94 -2.06 -5.87
N VAL A 140 -6.11 -1.64 -4.92
CA VAL A 140 -4.80 -2.26 -4.68
C VAL A 140 -4.96 -3.31 -3.59
N ASN A 141 -5.49 -4.47 -3.96
CA ASN A 141 -4.97 -5.73 -3.43
C ASN A 141 -5.41 -6.91 -4.31
N GLY A 142 -4.46 -7.78 -4.63
CA GLY A 142 -4.58 -8.80 -5.66
C GLY A 142 -5.49 -9.96 -5.29
N GLN A 143 -6.66 -10.03 -5.93
CA GLN A 143 -7.38 -11.29 -6.13
C GLN A 143 -8.14 -11.22 -7.47
N GLY A 144 -7.39 -11.23 -8.58
CA GLY A 144 -7.93 -11.29 -9.93
C GLY A 144 -7.26 -12.43 -10.68
N THR A 145 -8.07 -13.36 -11.20
CA THR A 145 -7.61 -14.38 -12.14
C THR A 145 -6.85 -13.72 -13.30
N THR A 146 -5.85 -14.41 -13.86
CA THR A 146 -4.83 -13.87 -14.78
C THR A 146 -5.32 -13.05 -15.98
N GLU A 147 -6.61 -13.09 -16.30
CA GLU A 147 -7.23 -12.31 -17.38
C GLU A 147 -7.65 -10.89 -16.96
N ASP A 148 -7.78 -10.59 -15.65
CA ASP A 148 -8.30 -9.30 -15.15
C ASP A 148 -7.18 -8.33 -14.66
N ARG A 149 -5.91 -8.74 -14.75
CA ARG A 149 -4.75 -7.95 -14.31
C ARG A 149 -4.52 -6.65 -15.09
N PHE A 150 -5.20 -6.45 -16.23
CA PHE A 150 -4.91 -5.36 -17.17
C PHE A 150 -6.09 -4.43 -17.46
N SER A 151 -7.24 -4.63 -16.81
CA SER A 151 -8.47 -3.88 -17.12
C SER A 151 -8.46 -2.41 -16.64
N GLY A 152 -7.43 -2.00 -15.89
CA GLY A 152 -7.25 -0.63 -15.37
C GLY A 152 -5.92 0.03 -15.72
N LEU A 153 -5.06 -0.59 -16.54
CA LEU A 153 -3.78 0.02 -16.90
C LEU A 153 -3.92 0.91 -18.14
N SER A 154 -3.27 2.08 -18.14
CA SER A 154 -3.23 3.00 -19.28
C SER A 154 -2.67 2.31 -20.53
N GLU A 155 -3.03 2.78 -21.74
CA GLU A 155 -2.60 2.21 -23.02
C GLU A 155 -1.07 1.97 -23.12
N ALA A 156 -0.27 2.82 -22.46
CA ALA A 156 1.20 2.69 -22.37
C ALA A 156 1.70 1.39 -21.71
N TRP A 157 0.89 0.72 -20.89
CA TRP A 157 1.21 -0.61 -20.34
C TRP A 157 0.80 -1.74 -21.28
N ARG A 158 -0.17 -1.49 -22.18
CA ARG A 158 -0.67 -2.48 -23.15
C ARG A 158 0.16 -2.49 -24.43
N ASP A 159 0.67 -1.34 -24.85
CA ASP A 159 1.51 -1.22 -26.05
C ASP A 159 2.99 -1.59 -25.82
N GLY A 160 3.36 -1.84 -24.55
CA GLY A 160 4.71 -2.23 -24.16
C GLY A 160 5.70 -1.06 -24.02
N THR A 161 5.23 0.20 -24.02
CA THR A 161 6.02 1.39 -23.73
C THR A 161 6.56 1.37 -22.31
N ILE A 162 5.74 0.90 -21.36
CA ILE A 162 6.15 0.72 -19.96
C ILE A 162 6.39 -0.76 -19.71
N GLN A 163 7.66 -1.12 -19.48
CA GLN A 163 8.07 -2.47 -19.07
C GLN A 163 8.68 -2.41 -17.67
N MET A 164 8.21 -3.29 -16.79
CA MET A 164 8.76 -3.42 -15.44
C MET A 164 9.79 -4.54 -15.43
N GLY A 165 11.04 -4.21 -15.09
CA GLY A 165 12.10 -5.19 -14.85
C GLY A 165 12.23 -5.54 -13.36
N THR A 166 12.92 -6.64 -13.07
CA THR A 166 13.39 -6.97 -11.71
C THR A 166 14.89 -6.72 -11.60
N ILE A 167 15.36 -6.18 -10.48
CA ILE A 167 16.79 -5.98 -10.24
C ILE A 167 17.31 -7.17 -9.43
N ARG A 168 18.23 -7.95 -10.01
CA ARG A 168 18.92 -9.06 -9.33
C ARG A 168 20.42 -8.85 -9.42
N ASN A 169 21.10 -8.88 -8.27
CA ASN A 169 22.56 -8.70 -8.18
C ASN A 169 23.08 -7.43 -8.89
N GLY A 170 22.33 -6.34 -8.83
CA GLY A 170 22.70 -5.06 -9.48
C GLY A 170 22.52 -5.05 -11.01
N GLN A 171 21.99 -6.12 -11.60
CA GLN A 171 21.62 -6.16 -13.01
C GLN A 171 20.10 -6.02 -13.16
N ILE A 172 19.69 -5.15 -14.09
CA ILE A 172 18.28 -4.97 -14.45
C ILE A 172 17.91 -6.12 -15.40
N HIS A 173 17.00 -6.98 -14.97
CA HIS A 173 16.39 -8.02 -15.79
C HIS A 173 15.04 -7.51 -16.28
N MET A 174 14.91 -7.20 -17.56
CA MET A 174 13.61 -6.93 -18.16
C MET A 174 12.94 -8.26 -18.50
N ASP A 175 11.73 -8.48 -17.98
CA ASP A 175 10.88 -9.57 -18.47
C ASP A 175 10.36 -9.15 -19.85
N THR A 176 11.14 -9.43 -20.90
CA THR A 176 10.69 -9.30 -22.28
C THR A 176 9.54 -10.28 -22.47
N GLN A 177 8.31 -9.77 -22.57
CA GLN A 177 7.16 -10.56 -22.98
C GLN A 177 7.43 -11.08 -24.41
N PRO A 178 7.55 -12.40 -24.63
CA PRO A 178 7.85 -12.90 -25.96
C PRO A 178 6.62 -12.77 -26.86
N PRO A 179 6.80 -12.52 -28.18
CA PRO A 179 5.71 -12.63 -29.12
C PRO A 179 5.14 -14.05 -29.06
N SER A 180 3.82 -14.15 -29.01
CA SER A 180 3.09 -15.40 -29.00
C SER A 180 3.48 -16.30 -30.19
N ALA A 181 4.32 -17.32 -29.95
CA ALA A 181 4.22 -18.67 -30.53
C ALA A 181 5.34 -19.61 -30.03
N SER A 182 4.89 -20.72 -29.44
CA SER A 182 5.51 -22.06 -29.35
C SER A 182 6.84 -22.27 -28.60
N SER A 183 6.70 -23.08 -27.55
CA SER A 183 7.65 -24.10 -27.06
C SER A 183 8.87 -23.65 -26.24
N GLY A 184 8.84 -23.99 -24.95
CA GLY A 184 10.04 -24.31 -24.17
C GLY A 184 10.32 -23.40 -22.97
N GLY A 185 9.64 -23.64 -21.85
CA GLY A 185 9.99 -23.01 -20.58
C GLY A 185 8.97 -23.20 -19.46
N GLY A 186 9.13 -24.28 -18.67
CA GLY A 186 8.68 -24.33 -17.28
C GLY A 186 7.19 -24.54 -17.01
N ARG A 187 6.58 -25.60 -17.55
CA ARG A 187 5.31 -26.12 -17.03
C ARG A 187 5.50 -27.55 -16.58
N LEU A 188 6.11 -27.72 -15.40
CA LEU A 188 5.86 -28.94 -14.65
C LEU A 188 4.36 -28.92 -14.35
N THR A 189 3.63 -29.94 -14.78
CA THR A 189 2.26 -30.12 -14.29
C THR A 189 2.33 -30.37 -12.79
N ASP A 190 1.26 -30.07 -12.04
CA ASP A 190 1.21 -30.24 -10.57
C ASP A 190 1.74 -31.61 -10.11
N GLU A 191 1.49 -32.66 -10.89
CA GLU A 191 1.97 -34.01 -10.63
C GLU A 191 3.50 -34.15 -10.79
N GLN A 192 4.07 -33.54 -11.83
CA GLN A 192 5.51 -33.55 -12.07
C GLN A 192 6.26 -32.67 -11.06
N LEU A 193 5.62 -31.59 -10.61
CA LEU A 193 6.16 -30.74 -9.55
C LEU A 193 6.18 -31.48 -8.21
N ARG A 194 5.12 -32.23 -7.90
CA ARG A 194 5.05 -33.08 -6.70
C ARG A 194 6.11 -34.17 -6.73
N GLN A 195 6.29 -34.83 -7.87
CA GLN A 195 7.29 -35.89 -8.02
C GLN A 195 8.72 -35.35 -7.88
N ALA A 196 9.01 -34.17 -8.43
CA ALA A 196 10.30 -33.50 -8.26
C ALA A 196 10.56 -33.05 -6.80
N LEU A 197 9.50 -32.67 -6.07
CA LEU A 197 9.63 -32.29 -4.66
C LEU A 197 9.86 -33.52 -3.75
N GLU A 198 9.19 -34.64 -4.04
CA GLU A 198 9.39 -35.91 -3.35
C GLU A 198 10.77 -36.51 -3.63
N GLU A 199 11.28 -36.41 -4.86
CA GLU A 199 12.62 -36.88 -5.22
C GLU A 199 13.72 -36.04 -4.55
N ARG A 200 13.53 -34.72 -4.47
CA ARG A 200 14.45 -33.82 -3.76
C ARG A 200 14.45 -34.03 -2.24
N MET A 201 13.31 -34.36 -1.62
CA MET A 201 13.29 -34.74 -0.20
C MET A 201 13.98 -36.08 0.05
N ARG A 202 13.85 -37.04 -0.86
CA ARG A 202 14.54 -38.33 -0.75
C ARG A 202 16.06 -38.21 -0.90
N GLU A 203 16.55 -37.32 -1.76
CA GLU A 203 17.99 -37.02 -1.87
C GLU A 203 18.53 -36.37 -0.58
N ALA A 204 17.79 -35.42 0.01
CA ALA A 204 18.17 -34.80 1.27
C ALA A 204 18.18 -35.80 2.45
N GLU A 205 17.27 -36.78 2.46
CA GLU A 205 17.24 -37.85 3.46
C GLU A 205 18.37 -38.89 3.26
N GLN A 206 18.89 -39.06 2.04
CA GLN A 206 20.04 -39.93 1.78
C GLN A 206 21.37 -39.29 2.19
N ASP A 207 21.51 -37.97 2.04
CA ASP A 207 22.70 -37.23 2.49
C ASP A 207 22.84 -37.21 4.03
N GLU A 208 21.74 -37.32 4.80
CA GLU A 208 21.79 -37.45 6.26
C GLU A 208 22.15 -38.87 6.75
N GLN A 209 22.13 -39.88 5.89
CA GLN A 209 22.47 -41.26 6.26
C GLN A 209 23.95 -41.59 6.02
N ASP A 210 24.61 -40.91 5.08
CA ASP A 210 26.02 -41.18 4.72
C ASP A 210 27.03 -40.53 5.68
N ASP A 211 26.59 -39.59 6.53
CA ASP A 211 27.45 -38.96 7.56
C ASP A 211 27.54 -39.75 8.88
N THR A 212 27.00 -40.98 8.93
CA THR A 212 27.08 -41.85 10.12
C THR A 212 28.13 -42.96 10.04
N ASN A 213 28.92 -43.06 8.95
CA ASN A 213 29.89 -44.16 8.82
C ASN A 213 31.21 -43.77 8.13
N GLY A 214 32.04 -42.94 8.78
CA GLY A 214 33.38 -42.61 8.28
C GLY A 214 34.26 -41.83 9.25
N GLY A 215 34.51 -42.35 10.46
CA GLY A 215 35.34 -41.68 11.46
C GLY A 215 36.82 -41.52 11.07
N LEU A 216 37.51 -40.54 11.68
CA LEU A 216 38.69 -40.71 12.53
C LEU A 216 39.24 -39.33 12.96
N HIS A 217 38.99 -38.92 14.20
CA HIS A 217 39.84 -37.95 14.90
C HIS A 217 40.43 -38.64 16.12
N LEU A 218 41.67 -39.13 15.98
CA LEU A 218 42.68 -39.20 17.03
C LEU A 218 44.03 -38.80 16.43
#